data_AF-A0A1X2HTH1-F1
#
_entry.id   AF-A0A1X2HTH1-F1
#
_cell.length_a   1.000
_cell.length_b   1.000
_cell.length_c   1.000
_cell.angle_alpha   90.00
_cell.angle_beta   90.00
_cell.angle_gamma   90.00
#
_symmetry.space_group_name_H-M   'P 1'
#
loop_
_entity.id
_entity.type
_entity.pdbx_description
1 polymer ?
#
loop_
_entity_poly.entity_id
_entity_poly.type
_entity_poly.pdbx_seq_one_letter_code
_entity_poly.pdbx_strand_id
1 'polypeptide(L)'
;MDTVHTLAQQTNLATLLGLHLGLSLFGSLASCPVYNLPIYFFGIWAYNYHESNAPIKTFTGVLALSILLDVFWFILHGSNPQGESGFVFAMVMNIISLVGKPITVFAGINTIQSRGDSLNVGGGAGWSDAPGAFPGAYQTVRDGNNEDFA
;
A
#
# COMPACT_ATOMS: atom_id res chain seq x y z
N MET A 1 -23.39 -6.24 -0.37
CA MET A 1 -22.05 -6.62 0.15
C MET A 1 -21.47 -7.81 -0.64
N ASP A 2 -22.31 -8.70 -1.15
CA ASP A 2 -21.87 -9.87 -1.94
C ASP A 2 -21.18 -9.52 -3.26
N THR A 3 -21.63 -8.48 -3.97
CA THR A 3 -21.07 -8.11 -5.28
C THR A 3 -19.63 -7.62 -5.20
N VAL A 4 -19.29 -6.84 -4.17
CA VAL A 4 -17.91 -6.33 -3.96
C VAL A 4 -16.98 -7.46 -3.55
N HIS A 5 -17.48 -8.40 -2.73
CA HIS A 5 -16.72 -9.57 -2.31
C HIS A 5 -16.45 -10.52 -3.50
N THR A 6 -17.46 -10.80 -4.33
CA THR A 6 -17.30 -11.60 -5.55
C THR A 6 -16.37 -10.93 -6.56
N LEU A 7 -16.47 -9.62 -6.73
CA LEU A 7 -15.56 -8.86 -7.59
C LEU A 7 -14.13 -8.94 -7.06
N ALA A 8 -13.90 -8.75 -5.76
CA ALA A 8 -12.57 -8.83 -5.15
C ALA A 8 -11.97 -10.25 -5.18
N GLN A 9 -12.81 -11.30 -5.16
CA GLN A 9 -12.35 -12.69 -5.33
C GLN A 9 -12.04 -13.05 -6.78
N GLN A 10 -12.76 -12.47 -7.74
CA GLN A 10 -12.56 -12.72 -9.16
C GLN A 10 -11.45 -11.83 -9.75
N THR A 11 -11.15 -10.69 -9.15
CA THR A 11 -10.19 -9.74 -9.73
C THR A 11 -8.79 -10.01 -9.24
N ASN A 12 -7.89 -10.27 -10.19
CA ASN A 12 -6.48 -10.49 -9.92
C ASN A 12 -5.85 -9.19 -9.38
N LEU A 13 -5.21 -9.28 -8.21
CA LEU A 13 -4.52 -8.15 -7.57
C LEU A 13 -3.49 -7.51 -8.51
N ALA A 14 -2.80 -8.30 -9.34
CA ALA A 14 -1.86 -7.78 -10.34
C ALA A 14 -2.53 -6.88 -11.38
N THR A 15 -3.76 -7.21 -11.80
CA THR A 15 -4.54 -6.40 -12.75
C THR A 15 -4.95 -5.07 -12.13
N LEU A 16 -5.39 -5.08 -10.86
CA LEU A 16 -5.71 -3.84 -10.13
C LEU A 16 -4.47 -2.96 -9.96
N LEU A 17 -3.34 -3.56 -9.57
CA LEU A 17 -2.06 -2.85 -9.45
C LEU A 17 -1.62 -2.24 -10.78
N GLY A 18 -1.75 -2.98 -11.88
CA GLY A 18 -1.45 -2.48 -13.23
C GLY A 18 -2.34 -1.30 -13.63
N LEU A 19 -3.63 -1.38 -13.31
CA LEU A 19 -4.57 -0.27 -13.54
C LEU A 19 -4.17 0.96 -12.71
N HIS A 20 -3.91 0.81 -11.42
CA HIS A 20 -3.49 1.91 -10.55
C HIS A 20 -2.18 2.55 -10.99
N LEU A 21 -1.21 1.72 -11.38
CA LEU A 21 0.07 2.19 -11.91
C LEU A 21 -0.14 2.98 -13.20
N GLY A 22 -0.95 2.46 -14.13
CA GLY A 22 -1.29 3.13 -15.38
C GLY A 22 -1.94 4.49 -15.13
N LEU A 23 -3.00 4.53 -14.31
CA LEU A 23 -3.68 5.77 -13.94
C LEU A 23 -2.72 6.79 -13.31
N SER A 24 -1.77 6.33 -12.49
CA SER A 24 -0.81 7.21 -11.82
C SER A 24 0.27 7.72 -12.75
N LEU A 25 0.74 6.89 -13.69
CA LEU A 25 1.69 7.29 -14.72
C LEU A 25 1.06 8.35 -15.63
N PHE A 26 -0.15 8.11 -16.13
CA PHE A 26 -0.85 9.11 -16.94
C PHE A 26 -1.21 10.35 -16.11
N GLY A 27 -1.63 10.16 -14.85
CA GLY A 27 -1.90 11.24 -13.91
C GLY A 27 -0.68 12.13 -13.65
N SER A 28 0.52 11.58 -13.61
CA SER A 28 1.78 12.31 -13.39
C SER A 28 2.20 13.26 -14.52
N LEU A 29 1.53 13.19 -15.67
CA LEU A 29 1.69 14.20 -16.74
C LEU A 29 1.09 15.55 -16.34
N ALA A 30 0.31 15.60 -15.26
CA ALA A 30 -0.24 16.78 -14.63
C ALA A 30 -0.12 16.66 -13.11
N SER A 31 -0.71 17.57 -12.35
CA SER A 31 -0.58 17.55 -10.89
C SER A 31 -1.36 16.41 -10.26
N CYS A 32 -0.61 15.48 -9.66
CA CYS A 32 -1.12 14.32 -8.95
C CYS A 32 -0.41 14.15 -7.61
N PRO A 33 -0.99 13.40 -6.66
CA PRO A 33 -0.31 13.04 -5.43
C PRO A 33 0.94 12.19 -5.72
N VAL A 34 2.12 12.76 -5.42
CA VAL A 34 3.43 12.17 -5.76
C VAL A 34 3.71 10.82 -5.09
N TYR A 35 3.04 10.53 -3.97
CA TYR A 35 3.21 9.29 -3.22
C TYR A 35 2.51 8.08 -3.88
N ASN A 36 1.53 8.30 -4.77
CA ASN A 36 0.77 7.19 -5.36
C ASN A 36 1.63 6.30 -6.25
N LEU A 37 2.45 6.89 -7.12
CA LEU A 37 3.31 6.16 -8.04
C LEU A 37 4.27 5.17 -7.32
N PRO A 38 5.11 5.59 -6.35
CA PRO A 38 6.01 4.67 -5.66
C PRO A 38 5.27 3.59 -4.86
N ILE A 39 4.09 3.90 -4.29
CA ILE A 39 3.27 2.91 -3.57
C ILE A 39 2.82 1.78 -4.51
N TYR A 40 2.41 2.10 -5.75
CA TYR A 40 1.98 1.08 -6.71
C TYR A 40 3.14 0.26 -7.27
N PHE A 41 4.30 0.89 -7.52
CA PHE A 41 5.52 0.14 -7.85
C PHE A 41 5.91 -0.83 -6.75
N PHE A 42 5.89 -0.37 -5.49
CA PHE A 42 6.11 -1.24 -4.33
C PHE A 42 5.09 -2.37 -4.26
N GLY A 43 3.81 -2.10 -4.56
CA GLY A 43 2.76 -3.12 -4.61
C GLY A 43 3.00 -4.21 -5.65
N ILE A 44 3.44 -3.84 -6.87
CA ILE A 44 3.80 -4.82 -7.91
C ILE A 44 4.99 -5.68 -7.46
N TRP A 45 6.03 -5.05 -6.91
CA TRP A 45 7.17 -5.79 -6.38
C TRP A 45 6.77 -6.72 -5.24
N ALA A 46 6.00 -6.23 -4.26
CA ALA A 46 5.53 -6.99 -3.10
C ALA A 46 4.62 -8.16 -3.49
N TYR A 47 3.82 -8.00 -4.55
CA TYR A 47 3.00 -9.08 -5.10
C TYR A 47 3.86 -10.22 -5.68
N ASN A 48 4.89 -9.88 -6.45
CA ASN A 48 5.80 -10.84 -7.07
C ASN A 48 6.81 -11.43 -6.09
N TYR A 49 6.99 -10.84 -4.90
CA TYR A 49 7.80 -11.40 -3.84
C TYR A 49 7.02 -12.49 -3.10
N HIS A 50 7.45 -13.75 -3.26
CA HIS A 50 6.79 -14.92 -2.70
C HIS A 50 7.51 -15.54 -1.50
N GLU A 51 8.74 -15.13 -1.20
CA GLU A 51 9.54 -15.68 -0.09
C GLU A 51 9.03 -15.24 1.29
N SER A 52 8.35 -14.11 1.37
CA SER A 52 7.72 -13.60 2.59
C SER A 52 6.42 -12.88 2.29
N ASN A 53 5.49 -12.93 3.25
CA ASN A 53 4.24 -12.17 3.21
C ASN A 53 4.37 -10.77 3.83
N ALA A 54 5.51 -10.45 4.46
CA ALA A 54 5.74 -9.14 5.04
C ALA A 54 5.58 -7.99 4.03
N PRO A 55 6.12 -8.06 2.79
CA PRO A 55 5.95 -6.99 1.82
C PRO A 55 4.51 -6.71 1.43
N ILE A 56 3.74 -7.76 1.18
CA ILE A 56 2.35 -7.60 0.77
C ILE A 56 1.51 -7.05 1.92
N LYS A 57 1.81 -7.44 3.18
CA LYS A 57 1.20 -6.86 4.38
C LYS A 57 1.52 -5.38 4.52
N THR A 58 2.78 -5.00 4.40
CA THR A 58 3.21 -3.59 4.43
C THR A 58 2.53 -2.80 3.32
N PHE A 59 2.48 -3.34 2.11
CA PHE A 59 1.80 -2.72 0.97
C PHE A 59 0.32 -2.50 1.26
N THR A 60 -0.40 -3.53 1.73
CA THR A 60 -1.83 -3.41 2.05
C THR A 60 -2.09 -2.34 3.12
N GLY A 61 -1.25 -2.27 4.15
CA GLY A 61 -1.33 -1.23 5.17
C GLY A 61 -1.07 0.18 4.63
N VAL A 62 0.02 0.36 3.87
CA VAL A 62 0.37 1.64 3.24
C VAL A 62 -0.69 2.08 2.23
N LEU A 63 -1.24 1.14 1.45
CA LEU A 63 -2.33 1.42 0.52
C LEU A 63 -3.58 1.89 1.25
N ALA A 64 -3.95 1.24 2.37
CA ALA A 64 -5.07 1.67 3.19
C ALA A 64 -4.87 3.08 3.76
N LEU A 65 -3.67 3.38 4.28
CA LEU A 65 -3.30 4.73 4.74
C LEU A 65 -3.40 5.75 3.59
N SER A 66 -2.95 5.37 2.39
CA SER A 66 -2.93 6.27 1.22
C SER A 66 -4.32 6.73 0.77
N ILE A 67 -5.39 5.99 1.12
CA ILE A 67 -6.77 6.42 0.87
C ILE A 67 -7.06 7.70 1.66
N LEU A 68 -6.63 7.76 2.93
CA LEU A 68 -6.80 8.96 3.76
C LEU A 68 -5.97 10.13 3.22
N LEU A 69 -4.74 9.86 2.79
CA LEU A 69 -3.88 10.88 2.18
C LEU A 69 -4.50 11.46 0.90
N ASP A 70 -5.09 10.62 0.04
CA ASP A 70 -5.77 11.09 -1.17
C ASP A 70 -6.95 12.00 -0.84
N VAL A 71 -7.75 11.65 0.17
CA VAL A 71 -8.87 12.49 0.61
C VAL A 71 -8.36 13.86 1.06
N PHE A 72 -7.29 13.91 1.87
CA PHE A 72 -6.67 15.18 2.25
C PHE A 72 -6.11 15.95 1.04
N TRP A 73 -5.48 15.26 0.10
CA TRP A 73 -4.96 15.89 -1.11
C TRP A 73 -6.08 16.55 -1.93
N PHE A 74 -7.22 15.87 -2.11
CA PHE A 74 -8.39 16.41 -2.81
C PHE A 74 -9.01 17.60 -2.07
N ILE A 75 -9.07 17.59 -0.74
CA ILE A 75 -9.57 18.74 0.04
C ILE A 75 -8.67 19.97 -0.16
N LEU A 76 -7.35 19.77 -0.23
CA LEU A 76 -6.38 20.86 -0.34
C LEU A 76 -6.23 21.39 -1.78
N HIS A 77 -6.28 20.53 -2.79
CA HIS A 77 -6.01 20.88 -4.19
C HIS A 77 -7.27 20.93 -5.06
N GLY A 78 -8.44 20.51 -4.55
CA GLY A 78 -9.68 20.34 -5.33
C GLY A 78 -10.22 21.60 -6.01
N SER A 79 -9.86 22.79 -5.54
CA SER A 79 -10.25 24.07 -6.15
C SER A 79 -9.28 24.55 -7.24
N ASN A 80 -8.27 23.75 -7.59
CA ASN A 80 -7.15 24.16 -8.46
C ASN A 80 -6.57 25.54 -8.07
N PRO A 81 -6.14 25.74 -6.81
CA PRO A 81 -5.69 27.04 -6.34
C PRO A 81 -4.42 27.54 -7.08
N GLN A 82 -3.70 26.65 -7.74
CA GLN A 82 -2.45 26.92 -8.45
C GLN A 82 -2.64 27.17 -9.96
N GLY A 83 -3.87 27.02 -10.49
CA GLY A 83 -4.17 27.30 -11.91
C GLY A 83 -3.48 26.36 -12.89
N GLU A 84 -3.26 25.11 -12.48
CA GLU A 84 -2.43 24.15 -13.23
C GLU A 84 -3.16 23.62 -14.47
N SER A 85 -2.45 23.55 -15.59
CA SER A 85 -2.99 22.97 -16.83
C SER A 85 -3.13 21.45 -16.71
N GLY A 86 -4.28 20.90 -17.10
CA GLY A 86 -4.52 19.45 -17.04
C GLY A 86 -4.97 18.94 -15.67
N PHE A 87 -5.24 19.82 -14.71
CA PHE A 87 -5.72 19.45 -13.37
C PHE A 87 -6.95 18.53 -13.39
N VAL A 88 -7.95 18.82 -14.23
CA VAL A 88 -9.18 18.01 -14.35
C VAL A 88 -8.87 16.58 -14.83
N PHE A 89 -7.92 16.43 -15.74
CA PHE A 89 -7.50 15.12 -16.23
C PHE A 89 -6.83 14.30 -15.12
N ALA A 90 -5.88 14.88 -14.40
CA ALA A 90 -5.24 14.21 -13.25
C ALA A 90 -6.24 13.92 -12.12
N MET A 91 -7.22 14.81 -11.91
CA MET A 91 -8.29 14.63 -10.93
C MET A 91 -9.13 13.39 -11.27
N VAL A 92 -9.56 13.24 -12.53
CA VAL A 92 -10.33 12.05 -12.97
C VAL A 92 -9.53 10.77 -12.78
N MET A 93 -8.25 10.75 -13.19
CA MET A 93 -7.40 9.57 -13.01
C MET A 93 -7.22 9.20 -11.54
N ASN A 94 -7.01 10.19 -10.65
CA ASN A 94 -6.91 9.95 -9.22
C ASN A 94 -8.24 9.55 -8.59
N ILE A 95 -9.39 10.06 -9.04
CA ILE A 95 -10.70 9.64 -8.53
C ILE A 95 -10.98 8.18 -8.88
N ILE A 96 -10.71 7.77 -10.12
CA ILE A 96 -10.85 6.36 -10.54
C ILE A 96 -9.92 5.48 -9.68
N SER A 97 -8.69 5.94 -9.47
CA SER A 97 -7.75 5.25 -8.60
C SER A 97 -8.23 5.19 -7.15
N LEU A 98 -8.82 6.26 -6.61
CA LEU A 98 -9.34 6.31 -5.23
C LEU A 98 -10.48 5.31 -5.03
N VAL A 99 -11.40 5.20 -5.99
CA VAL A 99 -12.50 4.22 -5.94
C VAL A 99 -11.98 2.79 -6.04
N GLY A 100 -10.92 2.56 -6.82
CA GLY A 100 -10.28 1.25 -6.93
C GLY A 100 -9.51 0.82 -5.68
N LYS A 101 -8.94 1.75 -4.91
CA LYS A 101 -8.09 1.46 -3.74
C LYS A 101 -8.75 0.56 -2.69
N PRO A 102 -10.00 0.79 -2.23
CA PRO A 102 -10.68 -0.12 -1.31
C PRO A 102 -10.76 -1.56 -1.84
N ILE A 103 -11.07 -1.72 -3.13
CA ILE A 103 -11.14 -3.04 -3.78
C ILE A 103 -9.76 -3.69 -3.77
N THR A 104 -8.71 -2.93 -4.07
CA THR A 104 -7.31 -3.39 -4.03
C THR A 104 -6.85 -3.77 -2.63
N VAL A 105 -7.28 -3.04 -1.60
CA VAL A 105 -7.02 -3.39 -0.19
C VAL A 105 -7.65 -4.74 0.13
N PHE A 106 -8.92 -4.95 -0.21
CA PHE A 106 -9.58 -6.25 -0.01
C PHE A 106 -8.89 -7.38 -0.79
N ALA A 107 -8.49 -7.14 -2.04
CA ALA A 107 -7.73 -8.12 -2.83
C ALA A 107 -6.35 -8.42 -2.21
N GLY A 108 -5.69 -7.42 -1.61
CA GLY A 108 -4.47 -7.59 -0.84
C GLY A 108 -4.66 -8.47 0.39
N ILE A 109 -5.72 -8.22 1.17
CA ILE A 109 -6.10 -9.05 2.33
C ILE A 109 -6.37 -10.49 1.90
N ASN A 110 -7.15 -10.69 0.84
CA ASN A 110 -7.45 -12.03 0.30
C ASN A 110 -6.18 -12.75 -0.17
N THR A 111 -5.22 -12.02 -0.74
CA THR A 111 -3.93 -12.57 -1.16
C THR A 111 -3.07 -13.01 0.03
N ILE A 112 -3.13 -12.26 1.14
CA ILE A 112 -2.43 -12.62 2.39
C ILE A 112 -3.05 -13.87 3.01
N GLN A 113 -4.38 -13.92 3.07
CA GLN A 113 -5.12 -15.08 3.58
C GLN A 113 -4.93 -16.33 2.72
N SER A 114 -4.91 -16.20 1.39
CA SER A 114 -4.67 -17.33 0.49
C SER A 114 -3.24 -17.88 0.57
N ARG A 115 -2.28 -17.04 1.00
CA ARG A 115 -0.91 -17.46 1.35
C ARG A 115 -0.80 -18.05 2.77
N GLY A 116 -1.93 -18.27 3.47
CA GLY A 116 -1.99 -18.91 4.78
C GLY A 116 -1.63 -17.99 5.95
N ASP A 117 -1.71 -16.67 5.76
CA ASP A 117 -1.28 -15.69 6.75
C ASP A 117 -2.42 -14.72 7.10
N SER A 118 -2.35 -14.07 8.26
CA SER A 118 -3.39 -13.16 8.75
C SER A 118 -2.90 -11.71 8.78
N LEU A 119 -3.84 -10.77 8.62
CA LEU A 119 -3.57 -9.34 8.69
C LEU A 119 -3.46 -8.91 10.17
N ASN A 120 -2.29 -9.11 10.79
CA ASN A 120 -2.03 -8.61 12.15
C ASN A 120 -1.70 -7.11 12.14
N VAL A 121 -2.73 -6.28 12.05
CA VAL A 121 -2.63 -4.81 12.03
C VAL A 121 -2.23 -4.20 13.39
N GLY A 122 -2.22 -4.99 14.48
CA GLY A 122 -2.04 -4.47 15.85
C GLY A 122 -0.98 -5.13 16.75
N GLY A 123 -0.21 -6.11 16.29
CA GLY A 123 0.71 -6.83 17.20
C GLY A 123 1.80 -7.71 16.60
N GLY A 124 2.07 -7.58 15.30
CA GLY A 124 3.09 -8.39 14.61
C GLY A 124 3.46 -7.92 13.21
N ALA A 125 2.82 -6.84 12.72
CA ALA A 125 3.34 -6.01 11.63
C ALA A 125 4.11 -4.83 12.23
N GLY A 126 5.08 -5.12 13.11
CA GLY A 126 6.02 -4.09 13.54
C GLY A 126 6.76 -3.58 12.32
N TRP A 127 7.08 -2.29 12.27
CA TRP A 127 8.03 -1.76 11.28
C TRP A 127 9.38 -2.51 11.30
N SER A 128 9.65 -3.25 12.37
CA SER A 128 10.72 -4.24 12.54
C SER A 128 10.70 -5.40 11.55
N ASP A 129 9.53 -5.80 11.05
CA ASP A 129 9.34 -6.91 10.12
C ASP A 129 9.04 -6.45 8.70
N ALA A 130 9.04 -5.12 8.46
CA ALA A 130 8.87 -4.57 7.12
C ALA A 130 10.03 -5.02 6.20
N PRO A 131 9.79 -5.20 4.90
CA PRO A 131 10.87 -5.59 3.98
C PRO A 131 11.96 -4.52 3.97
N GLY A 132 13.20 -4.93 4.24
CA GLY A 132 14.33 -4.00 4.38
C GLY A 132 14.45 -3.34 5.76
N ALA A 133 13.59 -3.69 6.72
CA ALA A 133 13.84 -3.39 8.12
C ALA A 133 15.09 -4.15 8.59
N PHE A 134 15.98 -3.48 9.30
CA PHE A 134 17.14 -4.10 9.92
C PHE A 134 16.67 -4.91 11.14
N PRO A 135 16.71 -6.25 11.10
CA PRO A 135 16.28 -7.05 12.24
C PRO A 135 17.33 -6.94 13.33
N GLY A 136 16.99 -6.40 14.49
CA GLY A 136 17.63 -6.71 15.77
C GLY A 136 19.15 -6.52 15.93
N ALA A 137 19.85 -5.76 15.08
CA ALA A 137 21.32 -5.67 15.10
C ALA A 137 21.93 -5.02 16.38
N TYR A 138 21.10 -4.57 17.33
CA TYR A 138 21.55 -4.05 18.63
C TYR A 138 21.04 -4.84 19.85
N GLN A 139 20.27 -5.92 19.66
CA GLN A 139 19.60 -6.58 20.79
C GLN A 139 20.31 -7.85 21.32
N THR A 140 21.53 -8.17 20.87
CA THR A 140 22.25 -9.36 21.37
C THR A 140 23.58 -9.10 22.07
N VAL A 141 23.95 -7.84 22.35
CA VAL A 141 25.18 -7.56 23.13
C VAL A 141 24.90 -7.27 24.62
N ARG A 142 23.64 -7.01 25.02
CA ARG A 142 23.31 -6.62 26.41
C ARG A 142 22.50 -7.65 27.22
N ASP A 143 21.94 -8.67 26.58
CA ASP A 143 21.22 -9.76 27.27
C ASP A 143 22.07 -11.03 27.46
N GLY A 144 23.35 -10.97 27.10
CA GLY A 144 24.33 -12.00 27.42
C GLY A 144 24.86 -11.86 28.85
N ASN A 145 24.23 -12.60 29.77
CA ASN A 145 24.92 -13.24 30.90
C ASN A 145 25.42 -12.36 32.06
N ASN A 146 24.50 -11.80 32.86
CA ASN A 146 24.80 -11.22 34.19
C ASN A 146 24.52 -12.20 35.36
N GLU A 147 24.48 -13.52 35.11
CA GLU A 147 24.27 -14.52 36.15
C GLU A 147 25.58 -15.16 36.66
N ASP A 148 26.73 -14.87 36.01
CA ASP A 148 28.02 -15.49 36.34
C ASP A 148 28.94 -14.63 37.25
N PHE A 149 28.43 -13.55 37.87
CA PHE A 149 29.21 -12.68 38.76
C PHE A 149 28.52 -12.35 40.10
N ALA A 150 27.98 -13.35 40.80
CA ALA A 150 27.58 -13.22 42.21
C ALA A 150 28.04 -14.43 43.04
#